data_AF-A0A6A1UY50-F1
#
_entry.id   AF-A0A6A1UY50-F1
#
_cell.length_a   1.000
_cell.length_b   1.000
_cell.length_c   1.000
_cell.angle_alpha   90.00
_cell.angle_beta   90.00
_cell.angle_gamma   90.00
#
_symmetry.space_group_name_H-M   'P 1'
#
loop_
_entity.id
_entity.type
_entity.pdbx_description
1 polymer ?
#
loop_
_entity_poly.entity_id
_entity_poly.type
_entity_poly.pdbx_seq_one_letter_code
_entity_poly.pdbx_strand_id
1 'polypeptide(L)'
;MEDNDNTTNKDYYKVLEVDYDATEEKIRLNYRRLALKWHPDKHKGDAAVTTKFQEINEAYKVLSDPAKRLDYDLSGIYEIDKYTLREYLTRFKGMILTCNGLGISHTSLW
;
A
#
# COMPACT_ATOMS: atom_id res chain seq x y z
N MET A 1 -16.88 11.75 -7.47
CA MET A 1 -15.87 12.81 -7.50
C MET A 1 -15.85 13.47 -6.14
N GLU A 2 -14.77 13.30 -5.38
CA GLU A 2 -14.25 14.23 -4.37
C GLU A 2 -12.95 13.61 -3.85
N ASP A 3 -11.87 13.99 -4.53
CA ASP A 3 -10.50 13.66 -4.16
C ASP A 3 -10.19 14.35 -2.82
N ASN A 4 -10.34 13.62 -1.73
CA ASN A 4 -10.01 14.09 -0.39
C ASN A 4 -8.50 13.97 -0.17
N ASP A 5 -7.77 14.90 -0.78
CA ASP A 5 -6.46 15.35 -0.33
C ASP A 5 -6.62 16.03 1.04
N ASN A 6 -6.45 15.28 2.13
CA ASN A 6 -5.78 15.72 3.35
C ASN A 6 -5.71 14.58 4.38
N THR A 7 -4.60 13.84 4.37
CA THR A 7 -4.08 13.28 5.63
C THR A 7 -2.57 13.37 5.56
N THR A 8 -2.00 14.13 6.48
CA THR A 8 -0.56 14.32 6.72
C THR A 8 0.10 13.04 7.26
N ASN A 9 -0.20 11.90 6.66
CA ASN A 9 0.35 10.59 6.95
C ASN A 9 0.54 9.89 5.61
N LYS A 10 1.80 9.79 5.16
CA LYS A 10 2.12 9.26 3.83
C LYS A 10 1.66 7.80 3.74
N ASP A 11 0.65 7.54 2.93
CA ASP A 11 0.12 6.20 2.66
C ASP A 11 1.17 5.40 1.87
N TYR A 12 2.04 4.64 2.55
CA TYR A 12 3.17 3.95 1.92
C TYR A 12 2.76 2.94 0.86
N TYR A 13 1.59 2.32 1.03
CA TYR A 13 1.00 1.41 0.05
C TYR A 13 0.66 2.12 -1.25
N LYS A 14 0.06 3.32 -1.18
CA LYS A 14 -0.23 4.15 -2.36
C LYS A 14 1.06 4.66 -3.01
N VAL A 15 2.06 5.04 -2.22
CA VAL A 15 3.37 5.48 -2.73
C VAL A 15 4.06 4.39 -3.55
N LEU A 16 3.96 3.12 -3.11
CA LEU A 16 4.48 1.98 -3.86
C LEU A 16 3.53 1.47 -4.95
N GLU A 17 2.35 2.07 -5.13
CA GLU A 17 1.31 1.62 -6.06
C GLU A 17 0.96 0.13 -5.84
N VAL A 18 0.81 -0.28 -4.57
CA VAL A 18 0.46 -1.65 -4.17
C VAL A 18 -0.72 -1.68 -3.22
N ASP A 19 -1.48 -2.76 -3.27
CA ASP A 19 -2.59 -3.03 -2.36
C ASP A 19 -2.10 -3.34 -0.93
N TYR A 20 -2.96 -3.15 0.06
CA TYR A 20 -2.65 -3.45 1.48
C TYR A 20 -2.43 -4.95 1.74
N ASP A 21 -2.96 -5.82 0.87
CA ASP A 21 -2.76 -7.27 0.88
C ASP A 21 -1.52 -7.71 0.06
N ALA A 22 -0.75 -6.77 -0.48
CA ALA A 22 0.36 -7.08 -1.36
C ALA A 22 1.42 -7.95 -0.64
N THR A 23 1.88 -8.97 -1.36
CA THR A 23 2.98 -9.83 -0.95
C THR A 23 4.31 -9.07 -1.01
N GLU A 24 5.31 -9.52 -0.24
CA GLU A 24 6.66 -8.95 -0.27
C GLU A 24 7.26 -8.91 -1.68
N GLU A 25 6.94 -9.92 -2.50
CA GLU A 25 7.36 -9.97 -3.91
C GLU A 25 6.77 -8.83 -4.74
N LYS A 26 5.46 -8.55 -4.59
CA LYS A 26 4.79 -7.43 -5.25
C LYS A 26 5.36 -6.09 -4.81
N ILE A 27 5.64 -5.93 -3.52
CA ILE A 27 6.26 -4.72 -2.94
C ILE A 27 7.66 -4.51 -3.57
N ARG A 28 8.49 -5.56 -3.61
CA ARG A 28 9.83 -5.51 -4.21
C ARG A 28 9.81 -5.27 -5.72
N LEU A 29 8.83 -5.83 -6.43
CA LEU A 29 8.67 -5.62 -7.86
C LEU A 29 8.30 -4.18 -8.19
N ASN A 30 7.30 -3.63 -7.49
CA ASN A 30 6.86 -2.25 -7.71
C ASN A 30 7.90 -1.23 -7.28
N TYR A 31 8.60 -1.46 -6.16
CA TYR A 31 9.74 -0.63 -5.78
C TYR A 31 10.78 -0.55 -6.90
N ARG A 32 11.18 -1.69 -7.50
CA ARG A 32 12.14 -1.70 -8.62
C ARG A 32 11.64 -0.93 -9.83
N ARG A 33 10.36 -1.09 -10.19
CA ARG A 33 9.73 -0.35 -11.29
C ARG A 33 9.75 1.17 -11.04
N LEU A 34 9.36 1.59 -9.85
CA LEU A 34 9.30 3.00 -9.46
C LEU A 34 10.69 3.63 -9.30
N ALA A 35 11.65 2.89 -8.73
CA ALA A 35 13.03 3.33 -8.59
C ALA A 35 13.70 3.59 -9.95
N LEU A 36 13.40 2.77 -10.97
CA LEU A 36 13.89 3.00 -12.33
C LEU A 36 13.21 4.20 -13.00
N LYS A 37 11.92 4.42 -12.72
CA LYS A 37 11.13 5.54 -13.25
C LYS A 37 11.59 6.88 -12.68
N TRP A 38 11.85 6.92 -11.38
CA TRP A 38 12.19 8.13 -10.63
C TRP A 38 13.69 8.23 -10.28
N HIS A 39 14.55 7.50 -11.01
CA HIS A 39 15.98 7.49 -10.69
C HIS A 39 16.61 8.88 -10.91
N PRO A 40 17.37 9.42 -9.93
CA PRO A 40 17.92 10.78 -10.03
C PRO A 40 18.91 10.95 -11.18
N ASP A 41 19.58 9.88 -11.62
CA ASP A 41 20.50 9.94 -12.77
C ASP A 41 19.77 10.23 -14.10
N LYS A 42 18.50 9.80 -14.24
CA LYS A 42 17.69 10.09 -15.43
C LYS A 42 17.04 11.48 -15.39
N HIS A 43 16.94 12.08 -14.21
CA HIS A 43 16.23 13.34 -13.97
C HIS A 43 17.12 14.33 -13.19
N LYS A 44 18.29 14.63 -13.76
CA LYS A 44 19.24 15.56 -13.15
C LYS A 44 18.63 16.96 -13.08
N GLY A 45 18.51 17.51 -11.87
CA GLY A 45 18.08 18.89 -11.62
C GLY A 45 16.61 19.06 -11.23
N ASP A 46 15.82 17.98 -11.17
CA ASP A 46 14.43 18.05 -10.72
C ASP A 46 14.31 17.66 -9.23
N ALA A 47 14.08 18.67 -8.39
CA ALA A 47 13.89 18.47 -6.95
C ALA A 47 12.66 17.60 -6.66
N ALA A 48 11.62 17.65 -7.49
CA ALA A 48 10.41 16.86 -7.30
C ALA A 48 10.68 15.35 -7.48
N VAL A 49 11.55 14.98 -8.42
CA VAL A 49 11.97 13.59 -8.63
C VAL A 49 12.75 13.07 -7.44
N THR A 50 13.62 13.91 -6.86
CA THR A 50 14.37 13.56 -5.66
C THR A 50 13.43 13.32 -4.47
N THR A 51 12.45 14.19 -4.26
CA THR A 51 11.44 14.04 -3.20
C THR A 51 10.61 12.77 -3.41
N LYS A 52 10.14 12.50 -4.64
CA LYS A 52 9.38 11.28 -4.95
C LYS A 52 10.19 10.01 -4.73
N PHE A 53 11.46 10.00 -5.13
CA PHE A 53 12.36 8.88 -4.91
C PHE A 53 12.61 8.62 -3.41
N GLN A 54 12.74 9.69 -2.61
CA GLN A 54 12.84 9.59 -1.16
C GLN A 54 11.58 8.97 -0.55
N GLU A 55 10.38 9.40 -0.96
CA GLU A 55 9.10 8.82 -0.52
C GLU A 55 9.01 7.32 -0.85
N ILE A 56 9.39 6.93 -2.07
CA ILE A 56 9.39 5.52 -2.51
C ILE A 56 10.34 4.68 -1.65
N ASN A 57 11.52 5.21 -1.34
CA ASN A 57 12.52 4.50 -0.54
C ASN A 57 12.10 4.38 0.93
N GLU A 58 11.49 5.43 1.49
CA GLU A 58 10.91 5.42 2.84
C GLU A 58 9.79 4.36 2.94
N ALA A 59 8.86 4.36 1.99
CA ALA A 59 7.77 3.40 1.92
C ALA A 59 8.30 1.95 1.84
N TYR A 60 9.28 1.70 0.97
CA TYR A 60 9.88 0.37 0.86
C TYR A 60 10.56 -0.07 2.16
N LYS A 61 11.31 0.81 2.83
CA LYS A 61 12.00 0.49 4.09
C LYS A 61 11.05 0.04 5.20
N VAL A 62 9.83 0.58 5.23
CA VAL A 62 8.80 0.22 6.20
C VAL A 62 8.07 -1.05 5.77
N LEU A 63 7.64 -1.12 4.51
CA LEU A 63 6.80 -2.23 4.01
C LEU A 63 7.59 -3.50 3.67
N SER A 64 8.91 -3.43 3.47
CA SER A 64 9.75 -4.59 3.15
C SER A 64 10.02 -5.50 4.35
N ASP A 65 9.93 -4.96 5.56
CA ASP A 65 10.23 -5.69 6.79
C ASP A 65 8.91 -6.03 7.48
N PRO A 66 8.59 -7.32 7.69
CA PRO A 66 7.30 -7.72 8.26
C PRO A 66 7.08 -7.13 9.67
N ALA A 67 8.13 -6.94 10.47
CA ALA A 67 7.98 -6.35 11.81
C ALA A 67 7.64 -4.86 11.74
N LYS A 68 8.27 -4.12 10.83
CA LYS A 68 7.98 -2.69 10.62
C LYS A 68 6.67 -2.45 9.90
N ARG A 69 6.31 -3.34 8.98
CA ARG A 69 5.01 -3.34 8.32
C ARG A 69 3.91 -3.55 9.35
N LEU A 70 4.08 -4.51 10.25
CA LEU A 70 3.14 -4.73 11.34
C LEU A 70 3.04 -3.51 12.26
N ASP A 71 4.17 -2.92 12.66
CA ASP A 71 4.19 -1.71 13.49
C ASP A 71 3.54 -0.52 12.80
N TYR A 72 3.74 -0.37 11.48
CA TYR A 72 3.09 0.65 10.65
C TYR A 72 1.59 0.40 10.51
N ASP A 73 1.19 -0.84 10.26
CA ASP A 73 -0.22 -1.24 10.15
C ASP A 73 -0.93 -1.01 11.51
N LEU A 74 -0.30 -1.40 12.62
CA LEU A 74 -0.81 -1.18 13.97
C LEU A 74 -0.86 0.32 14.33
N SER A 75 0.19 1.08 14.03
CA SER A 75 0.22 2.53 14.28
C SER A 75 -0.77 3.28 13.40
N GLY A 76 -0.97 2.86 12.15
CA GLY A 76 -1.99 3.38 11.24
C GLY A 76 -3.42 3.03 11.68
N ILE A 77 -3.60 1.91 12.40
CA ILE A 77 -4.88 1.54 13.04
C ILE A 77 -5.22 2.49 14.22
N TYR A 78 -4.26 3.21 14.81
CA TYR A 78 -4.55 4.16 15.90
C TYR A 78 -5.02 5.55 15.44
N GLU A 79 -5.00 5.86 14.14
CA GLU A 79 -5.73 7.01 13.54
C GLU A 79 -7.21 6.67 13.25
N ILE A 80 -7.80 5.67 13.93
CA ILE A 80 -9.25 5.49 13.97
C ILE A 80 -9.84 6.52 14.94
N ASP A 81 -9.86 7.77 14.50
CA ASP A 81 -10.83 8.75 14.99
C ASP A 81 -11.42 9.52 13.80
N LYS A 82 -11.85 8.76 12.76
CA LYS A 82 -12.81 9.20 11.71
C LYS A 82 -13.13 8.21 10.57
N TYR A 83 -12.88 6.90 10.68
CA TYR A 83 -13.20 5.98 9.58
C TYR A 83 -14.53 5.26 9.77
N THR A 84 -15.43 5.41 8.79
CA THR A 84 -16.71 4.70 8.75
C THR A 84 -16.45 3.21 8.49
N LEU A 85 -17.16 2.32 9.20
CA LEU A 85 -17.11 0.85 9.08
C LEU A 85 -17.01 0.30 7.65
N ARG A 86 -17.51 1.05 6.64
CA ARG A 86 -17.47 0.72 5.21
C ARG A 86 -16.06 0.66 4.63
N GLU A 87 -15.15 1.54 5.05
CA GLU A 87 -13.78 1.59 4.52
C GLU A 87 -12.98 0.38 5.01
N TYR A 88 -13.11 0.09 6.30
CA TYR A 88 -12.57 -1.13 6.93
C TYR A 88 -13.13 -2.39 6.23
N LEU A 89 -14.45 -2.48 6.08
CA LEU A 89 -15.09 -3.59 5.37
C LEU A 89 -14.66 -3.70 3.91
N THR A 90 -14.31 -2.60 3.24
CA THR A 90 -13.83 -2.61 1.85
C THR A 90 -12.39 -3.09 1.77
N ARG A 91 -11.52 -2.62 2.69
CA ARG A 91 -10.12 -3.01 2.80
C ARG A 91 -9.93 -4.47 3.23
N PHE A 92 -10.84 -4.98 4.04
CA PHE A 92 -10.83 -6.38 4.52
C PHE A 92 -11.90 -7.27 3.86
N LYS A 93 -12.60 -6.78 2.83
CA LYS A 93 -13.69 -7.51 2.15
C LYS A 93 -13.23 -8.87 1.60
N GLY A 94 -11.99 -8.94 1.12
CA GLY A 94 -11.39 -10.18 0.64
C GLY A 94 -11.21 -11.22 1.75
N MET A 95 -10.97 -10.79 2.99
CA MET A 95 -10.77 -11.66 4.14
C MET A 95 -12.08 -12.08 4.82
N ILE A 96 -13.11 -11.24 4.75
CA ILE A 96 -14.44 -11.52 5.33
C ILE A 96 -15.33 -12.30 4.36
N LEU A 97 -15.19 -12.11 3.04
CA LEU A 97 -16.11 -12.66 2.04
C LEU A 97 -15.55 -13.82 1.21
N THR A 98 -14.24 -14.08 1.22
CA THR A 98 -13.76 -15.33 0.60
C THR A 98 -14.01 -16.47 1.58
N CYS A 99 -15.01 -17.28 1.25
CA CYS A 99 -15.43 -18.51 1.94
C CYS A 99 -14.35 -19.61 2.01
N ASN A 100 -13.07 -19.27 1.97
CA ASN A 100 -11.96 -20.21 2.15
C ASN A 100 -11.81 -20.65 3.63
N GLY A 101 -12.56 -20.06 4.56
CA GLY A 101 -12.78 -20.58 5.91
C GLY A 101 -13.99 -21.51 6.07
N LEU A 102 -14.80 -21.76 5.02
CA LEU A 102 -16.00 -22.61 5.06
C LEU A 102 -16.03 -23.72 3.98
N GLY A 103 -14.93 -23.90 3.23
CA GLY A 103 -14.77 -25.07 2.36
C GLY A 103 -15.69 -25.13 1.13
N ILE A 104 -16.19 -24.00 0.63
CA ILE A 104 -17.00 -23.99 -0.59
C ILE A 104 -16.12 -23.59 -1.77
N SER A 105 -15.66 -24.60 -2.51
CA SER A 105 -15.03 -24.43 -3.83
C SER A 105 -16.07 -23.94 -4.82
N HIS A 106 -15.83 -22.79 -5.45
CA HIS A 106 -16.67 -22.31 -6.53
C HIS A 106 -16.42 -23.20 -7.75
N THR A 107 -17.29 -24.19 -7.95
CA THR A 107 -17.47 -24.83 -9.26
C THR A 107 -17.92 -23.75 -10.23
N SER A 108 -17.14 -23.57 -11.29
CA SER A 108 -17.49 -22.75 -12.44
C SER A 108 -18.72 -23.34 -13.12
N LEU A 109 -19.87 -22.69 -12.96
CA LEU A 109 -21.00 -22.86 -13.87
C LEU A 109 -20.77 -21.99 -15.11
N TRP A 110 -21.13 -22.57 -16.25
CA TRP A 110 -20.87 -22.15 -17.63
C TRP A 110 -21.96 -21.18 -18.10
#